data_AF-A0A5B8CCS1-F1
#
_entry.id   AF-A0A5B8CCS1-F1
#
_cell.length_a   1.000
_cell.length_b   1.000
_cell.length_c   1.000
_cell.angle_alpha   90.00
_cell.angle_beta   90.00
_cell.angle_gamma   90.00
#
_symmetry.space_group_name_H-M   'P 1'
#
loop_
_entity.id
_entity.type
_entity.pdbx_description
1 polymer ?
#
loop_
_entity_poly.entity_id
_entity_poly.type
_entity_poly.pdbx_seq_one_letter_code
_entity_poly.pdbx_strand_id
1 'polypeptide(L)' 'MRGYDNNMGRPPLNLKSTNVRLPEGLGERIDKLVGRQRRAAFIRDVLEREVERLESDKGKAG' A
#
# COMPACT_ATOMS: atom_id res chain seq x y z
N MET A 1 -8.74 18.49 30.18
CA MET A 1 -7.76 17.70 29.41
C MET A 1 -7.59 18.37 28.05
N ARG A 2 -6.48 19.10 27.85
CA ARG A 2 -6.21 19.85 26.62
C ARG A 2 -5.71 18.90 25.53
N GLY A 3 -6.26 19.06 24.33
CA GLY A 3 -5.92 18.28 23.15
C GLY A 3 -4.45 18.42 22.78
N TYR A 4 -3.84 17.29 22.42
CA TYR A 4 -2.51 17.28 21.82
C TYR A 4 -2.65 17.72 20.36
N ASP A 5 -2.02 18.84 20.06
CA ASP A 5 -1.91 19.43 18.74
C ASP A 5 -1.27 18.45 17.75
N ASN A 6 -2.04 18.03 16.73
CA ASN A 6 -1.60 17.18 15.62
C ASN A 6 -0.72 17.92 14.59
N ASN A 7 0.06 18.92 15.03
CA ASN A 7 0.67 19.92 14.17
C ASN A 7 2.13 19.61 13.75
N MET A 8 2.56 18.34 13.78
CA MET A 8 3.82 17.91 13.17
C MET A 8 3.68 16.56 12.47
N GLY A 9 3.57 16.58 11.13
CA GLY A 9 4.46 15.75 10.32
C GLY A 9 3.90 14.60 9.48
N ARG A 10 2.63 14.20 9.56
CA ARG A 10 2.00 13.39 8.49
C ARG A 10 0.48 13.31 8.66
N PRO A 11 -0.34 13.63 7.64
CA PRO A 11 -1.77 13.38 7.70
C PRO A 11 -2.02 11.88 7.98
N PRO A 12 -3.00 11.56 8.85
CA PRO A 12 -3.34 10.17 9.16
C PRO A 12 -3.81 9.48 7.88
N LEU A 13 -3.12 8.42 7.47
CA LEU A 13 -3.66 7.53 6.46
C LEU A 13 -4.69 6.64 7.15
N ASN A 14 -5.95 6.69 6.71
CA ASN A 14 -7.04 5.80 7.13
C ASN A 14 -6.83 4.36 6.63
N LEU A 15 -5.60 3.84 6.75
CA LEU A 15 -5.19 2.52 6.29
C LEU A 15 -4.93 1.63 7.49
N LYS A 16 -5.38 0.38 7.41
CA LYS A 16 -5.04 -0.64 8.39
C LYS A 16 -3.66 -1.22 8.08
N SER A 17 -2.79 -1.28 9.08
CA SER A 17 -1.48 -1.92 8.93
C SER A 17 -1.64 -3.43 8.72
N THR A 18 -0.96 -3.98 7.72
CA THR A 18 -0.97 -5.42 7.42
C THR A 18 0.47 -5.87 7.20
N ASN A 19 0.88 -6.93 7.90
CA ASN A 19 2.20 -7.54 7.71
C ASN A 19 2.11 -8.62 6.63
N VAL A 20 2.86 -8.45 5.54
CA VAL A 20 2.93 -9.40 4.43
C VAL A 20 4.35 -9.94 4.31
N ARG A 21 4.47 -11.24 4.02
CA ARG A 21 5.77 -11.89 3.75
C ARG A 21 6.04 -11.83 2.25
N LEU A 22 7.16 -11.23 1.88
CA LEU A 22 7.63 -11.18 0.50
C LEU A 22 8.78 -12.18 0.31
N PRO A 23 8.94 -12.74 -0.90
CA PRO A 23 10.14 -13.49 -1.26
C PRO A 23 11.42 -12.69 -1.02
N GLU A 24 12.51 -13.41 -0.76
CA GLU A 24 13.82 -12.82 -0.52
C GLU A 24 14.24 -11.89 -1.67
N GLY A 25 14.78 -10.72 -1.34
CA GLY A 25 15.21 -9.70 -2.30
C GLY A 25 14.08 -8.95 -3.02
N LEU A 26 12.81 -9.38 -2.96
CA LEU A 26 11.72 -8.66 -3.63
C LEU A 26 11.49 -7.26 -3.06
N GLY A 27 11.53 -7.14 -1.73
CA GLY A 27 11.41 -5.83 -1.06
C GLY A 27 12.52 -4.85 -1.47
N GLU A 28 13.75 -5.34 -1.64
CA GLU A 28 14.88 -4.52 -2.10
C GLU A 28 14.75 -4.14 -3.57
N ARG A 29 14.26 -5.06 -4.42
CA ARG A 29 13.96 -4.77 -5.83
C ARG A 29 12.91 -3.67 -5.95
N ILE A 30 11.86 -3.71 -5.14
CA ILE A 30 10.85 -2.65 -5.10
C ILE A 30 11.51 -1.32 -4.71
N ASP A 31 12.29 -1.28 -3.62
CA ASP A 31 12.93 -0.04 -3.16
C ASP A 31 13.88 0.56 -4.19
N LYS A 32 14.59 -0.28 -4.97
CA LYS A 32 15.46 0.19 -6.07
C LYS A 32 14.65 0.81 -7.21
N LEU A 33 13.46 0.26 -7.52
CA LEU A 33 12.61 0.73 -8.62
C LEU A 33 11.82 1.99 -8.26
N VAL A 34 11.17 1.99 -7.09
CA VAL A 34 10.28 3.09 -6.68
C VAL A 34 10.96 4.08 -5.76
N GLY A 35 12.17 3.82 -5.29
CA GLY A 35 12.87 4.67 -4.34
C GLY A 35 12.43 4.45 -2.89
N ARG A 36 13.22 5.03 -1.98
CA ARG A 36 13.04 4.88 -0.53
C ARG A 36 11.68 5.44 -0.08
N GLN A 37 11.09 4.81 0.93
CA GLN A 37 9.79 5.20 1.54
C GLN A 37 8.54 5.06 0.64
N ARG A 38 8.68 4.65 -0.64
CA ARG A 38 7.54 4.46 -1.56
C ARG A 38 7.07 3.02 -1.69
N ARG A 39 7.76 2.05 -1.07
CA ARG A 39 7.38 0.62 -1.08
C ARG A 39 5.92 0.38 -0.72
N ALA A 40 5.46 0.94 0.40
CA ALA A 40 4.09 0.73 0.87
C ALA A 40 3.04 1.34 -0.07
N ALA A 41 3.34 2.48 -0.72
CA ALA A 41 2.45 3.05 -1.72
C ALA A 41 2.38 2.17 -2.96
N PHE A 42 3.55 1.76 -3.47
CA PHE A 42 3.63 0.87 -4.62
C PHE A 42 2.86 -0.45 -4.41
N ILE A 43 3.03 -1.09 -3.26
CA ILE A 43 2.34 -2.35 -2.96
C ILE A 43 0.81 -2.13 -2.96
N ARG A 44 0.31 -1.03 -2.39
CA ARG A 44 -1.13 -0.73 -2.38
C ARG A 44 -1.66 -0.52 -3.80
N ASP A 45 -1.03 0.35 -4.57
CA ASP A 45 -1.48 0.69 -5.92
C ASP A 45 -1.53 -0.55 -6.83
N VAL A 46 -0.53 -1.43 -6.71
CA VAL A 46 -0.49 -2.69 -7.47
C VAL A 46 -1.59 -3.65 -7.03
N LEU A 47 -1.81 -3.78 -5.72
CA LEU A 47 -2.86 -4.66 -5.20
C LEU A 47 -4.26 -4.15 -5.58
N GLU A 48 -4.53 -2.85 -5.47
CA GLU A 48 -5.82 -2.26 -5.85
C GLU A 48 -6.14 -2.51 -7.32
N ARG A 49 -5.17 -2.26 -8.22
CA ARG A 49 -5.33 -2.51 -9.66
C ARG A 49 -5.59 -3.98 -9.98
N GLU A 50 -4.87 -4.90 -9.32
CA GLU A 50 -5.03 -6.32 -9.57
C GLU A 50 -6.37 -6.84 -9.04
N VAL A 51 -6.82 -6.35 -7.89
CA VAL A 51 -8.15 -6.65 -7.35
C VAL A 51 -9.24 -6.15 -8.30
N GLU A 52 -9.19 -4.89 -8.73
CA GLU A 52 -10.15 -4.30 -9.67
C GLU A 52 -10.22 -5.09 -10.99
N ARG A 53 -9.05 -5.53 -11.49
CA ARG A 53 -8.97 -6.38 -12.68
C ARG A 53 -9.65 -7.72 -12.47
N LEU A 54 -9.41 -8.40 -11.35
CA LEU A 54 -10.02 -9.70 -11.04
C LEU A 54 -11.53 -9.58 -10.78
N GLU A 55 -11.97 -8.51 -10.15
CA GLU A 55 -13.40 -8.21 -9.95
C GLU A 55 -14.09 -7.95 -11.29
N SER A 56 -13.45 -7.18 -12.18
CA SER A 56 -13.95 -6.93 -13.53
C SER A 56 -14.04 -8.21 -14.37
N ASP A 57 -13.08 -9.13 -14.22
CA ASP A 57 -13.06 -10.41 -14.94
C ASP A 57 -14.14 -11.36 -14.41
N LYS A 58 -14.29 -11.44 -13.08
CA LYS A 58 -15.36 -12.22 -12.43
C LYS A 58 -16.75 -11.68 -12.71
N GLY A 59 -16.91 -10.36 -12.76
CA GLY A 59 -18.18 -9.70 -13.07
C GLY A 59 -18.62 -9.81 -14.53
N LYS A 60 -17.71 -10.18 -15.44
CA LYS A 60 -18.01 -10.46 -16.86
C LYS A 60 -18.29 -11.93 -17.15
N ALA A 61 -18.05 -12.81 -16.18
CA ALA A 61 -18.26 -14.26 -16.29
C ALA A 61 -19.60 -14.72 -15.65
N GLY A 62 -20.45 -13.79 -15.23
CA GLY A 62 -21.83 -14.04 -14.76
C GLY A 62 -22.84 -13.25 -15.56
#